data_AF-A0AAV0BQW2-F1
#
_entry.id   AF-A0AAV0BQW2-F1
#
_cell.length_a   1.000
_cell.length_b   1.000
_cell.length_c   1.000
_cell.angle_alpha   90.00
_cell.angle_beta   90.00
_cell.angle_gamma   90.00
#
_symmetry.space_group_name_H-M   'P 1'
#
loop_
_entity.id
_entity.type
_entity.pdbx_description
1 polymer ?
#
loop_
_entity_poly.entity_id
_entity_poly.type
_entity_poly.pdbx_seq_one_letter_code
_entity_poly.pdbx_strand_id
1 'polypeptide(L)'
;GHCWRFVAIRVLQLIWIHLSVGQHYILAFVFSLIVASLVSHVFWDMKSSDLKSKAELIFVHLPFSLLHAYLVFLLVLSAFKAFGVDKAEHPAGIITQILVSIALVTLALTRMRYAFHSDKGNIASAVVIALDLAGVFACQNKPDTIHWDAFVSFLVILVVVLKAIY
;
A
#
# COMPACT_ATOMS: atom_id res chain seq x y z
N GLY A 1 11.56 -13.63 20.55
CA GLY A 1 10.74 -12.67 21.32
C GLY A 1 10.13 -11.59 20.43
N HIS A 2 9.24 -11.96 19.51
CA HIS A 2 8.64 -11.01 18.53
C HIS A 2 7.20 -10.58 18.90
N CYS A 3 6.62 -11.13 19.97
CA CYS A 3 5.22 -10.90 20.36
C CYS A 3 4.92 -9.42 20.64
N TRP A 4 5.85 -8.71 21.30
CA TRP A 4 5.68 -7.29 21.62
C TRP A 4 5.60 -6.40 20.37
N ARG A 5 6.27 -6.78 19.27
CA ARG A 5 6.18 -6.02 18.00
C ARG A 5 4.79 -6.13 17.41
N PHE A 6 4.16 -7.31 17.45
CA PHE A 6 2.78 -7.49 16.98
C PHE A 6 1.77 -6.74 17.83
N VAL A 7 1.95 -6.74 19.15
CA VAL A 7 1.12 -5.95 20.07
C VAL A 7 1.29 -4.45 19.77
N ALA A 8 2.53 -3.98 19.63
CA ALA A 8 2.83 -2.59 19.30
C ALA A 8 2.20 -2.17 17.96
N ILE A 9 2.33 -2.99 16.90
CA ILE A 9 1.69 -2.74 15.60
C ILE A 9 0.19 -2.54 15.77
N ARG A 10 -0.51 -3.43 16.51
CA ARG A 10 -1.95 -3.30 16.71
C ARG A 10 -2.34 -2.03 17.47
N VAL A 11 -1.64 -1.72 18.55
CA VAL A 11 -1.93 -0.51 19.35
C VAL A 11 -1.71 0.74 18.51
N LEU A 12 -0.60 0.83 17.79
CA LEU A 12 -0.30 1.97 16.92
C LEU A 12 -1.30 2.10 15.77
N GLN A 13 -1.74 0.98 15.19
CA GLN A 13 -2.74 0.97 14.14
C GLN A 13 -4.11 1.43 14.66
N LEU A 14 -4.51 1.06 15.87
CA LEU A 14 -5.73 1.57 16.51
C LEU A 14 -5.66 3.08 16.74
N ILE A 15 -4.53 3.59 17.22
CA ILE A 15 -4.32 5.03 17.42
C ILE A 15 -4.42 5.76 16.07
N TRP A 16 -3.76 5.24 15.03
CA TRP A 16 -3.86 5.81 13.68
C TRP A 16 -5.30 5.87 13.16
N ILE A 17 -6.08 4.79 13.32
CA ILE A 17 -7.49 4.76 12.90
C ILE A 17 -8.29 5.80 13.70
N HIS A 18 -8.11 5.85 15.02
CA HIS A 18 -8.80 6.82 15.86
C HIS A 18 -8.52 8.27 15.45
N LEU A 19 -7.25 8.60 15.18
CA LEU A 19 -6.85 9.92 14.70
C LEU A 19 -7.39 10.22 13.30
N SER A 20 -7.45 9.22 12.42
CA SER A 20 -7.97 9.36 11.06
C SER A 20 -9.47 9.65 11.04
N VAL A 21 -10.23 9.00 11.93
CA VAL A 21 -11.67 9.24 12.11
C VAL A 21 -11.91 10.58 12.79
N GLY A 22 -11.09 10.95 13.78
CA GLY A 22 -11.14 12.24 14.45
C GLY A 22 -10.61 13.43 13.62
N GLN A 23 -10.33 13.25 12.33
CA GLN A 23 -9.82 14.26 11.40
C GLN A 23 -8.49 14.93 11.82
N HIS A 24 -7.70 14.29 12.69
CA HIS A 24 -6.37 14.74 13.05
C HIS A 24 -5.33 14.26 12.02
N TYR A 25 -5.45 14.73 10.77
CA TYR A 25 -4.77 14.11 9.61
C TYR A 25 -3.24 14.14 9.65
N ILE A 26 -2.63 15.24 10.13
CA ILE A 26 -1.16 15.32 10.25
C ILE A 26 -0.65 14.27 11.26
N LEU A 27 -1.31 14.17 12.42
CA LEU A 27 -0.93 13.21 13.45
C LEU A 27 -1.22 11.77 12.98
N ALA A 28 -2.34 11.54 12.31
CA ALA A 28 -2.66 10.28 11.67
C ALA A 28 -1.57 9.85 10.67
N PHE A 29 -1.06 10.79 9.86
CA PHE A 29 0.04 10.52 8.94
C PHE A 29 1.33 10.15 9.68
N VAL A 30 1.71 10.86 10.74
CA VAL A 30 2.88 10.50 11.56
C VAL A 30 2.75 9.08 12.12
N PHE A 31 1.59 8.72 12.66
CA PHE A 31 1.36 7.35 13.14
C PHE A 31 1.37 6.32 12.01
N SER A 32 0.84 6.66 10.83
CA SER A 32 0.91 5.77 9.66
C SER A 32 2.35 5.48 9.23
N LEU A 33 3.27 6.45 9.33
CA LEU A 33 4.70 6.25 9.08
C LEU A 33 5.32 5.28 10.09
N ILE A 34 5.00 5.44 11.37
CA ILE A 34 5.51 4.57 12.43
C ILE A 34 5.01 3.12 12.22
N VAL A 35 3.72 2.94 11.94
CA VAL A 35 3.12 1.64 11.66
C VAL A 35 3.74 1.01 10.41
N ALA A 36 3.83 1.76 9.31
CA ALA A 36 4.43 1.28 8.06
C ALA A 36 5.90 0.89 8.25
N SER A 37 6.68 1.67 9.00
CA SER A 37 8.08 1.37 9.32
C SER A 37 8.23 0.08 10.13
N LEU A 38 7.42 -0.06 11.19
CA LEU A 38 7.47 -1.24 12.06
C LEU A 38 7.05 -2.52 11.31
N VAL A 39 6.01 -2.45 10.48
CA VAL A 39 5.59 -3.57 9.65
C VAL A 39 6.61 -3.87 8.55
N SER A 40 7.21 -2.86 7.93
CA SER A 40 8.28 -3.05 6.94
C SER A 40 9.46 -3.77 7.55
N HIS A 41 9.88 -3.38 8.76
CA HIS A 41 10.94 -4.06 9.48
C HIS A 41 10.61 -5.54 9.73
N VAL A 42 9.40 -5.85 10.21
CA VAL A 42 8.97 -7.25 10.42
C VAL A 42 8.91 -8.01 9.10
N PHE A 43 8.39 -7.39 8.04
CA PHE A 43 8.32 -7.96 6.69
C PHE A 43 9.70 -8.34 6.15
N TRP A 44 10.69 -7.45 6.27
CA TRP A 44 12.05 -7.73 5.80
C TRP A 44 12.76 -8.80 6.64
N ASP A 45 12.59 -8.77 7.96
CA ASP A 45 13.09 -9.79 8.89
C ASP A 45 12.60 -11.20 8.49
N MET A 46 11.29 -11.33 8.23
CA MET A 46 10.71 -12.58 7.73
C MET A 46 11.17 -12.90 6.30
N LYS A 47 11.32 -11.92 5.42
CA LYS A 47 11.77 -12.18 4.05
C LYS A 47 13.18 -12.74 4.01
N SER A 48 14.06 -12.27 4.91
CA SER A 48 15.41 -12.78 5.09
C SER A 48 15.49 -14.14 5.78
N SER A 49 14.46 -14.56 6.52
CA SER A 49 14.46 -15.89 7.13
C SER A 49 14.19 -16.99 6.09
N ASP A 50 14.80 -18.15 6.31
CA ASP A 50 14.56 -19.35 5.51
C ASP A 50 13.17 -19.90 5.74
N LEU A 51 12.51 -20.31 4.65
CA LEU A 51 11.20 -20.94 4.68
C LEU A 51 11.35 -22.38 5.18
N LYS A 52 10.75 -22.71 6.33
CA LYS A 52 10.83 -24.05 6.91
C LYS A 52 9.75 -24.98 6.36
N SER A 53 8.64 -24.43 5.87
CA SER A 53 7.53 -25.21 5.30
C SER A 53 6.63 -24.41 4.36
N LYS A 54 5.85 -25.11 3.52
CA LYS A 54 4.78 -24.48 2.73
C LYS A 54 3.67 -23.89 3.61
N ALA A 55 3.43 -24.46 4.79
CA ALA A 55 2.47 -23.92 5.74
C ALA A 55 2.92 -22.55 6.27
N GLU A 56 4.21 -22.39 6.60
CA GLU A 56 4.77 -21.11 7.01
C GLU A 56 4.69 -20.05 5.89
N LEU A 57 4.91 -20.45 4.64
CA LEU A 57 4.69 -19.57 3.48
C LEU A 57 3.24 -19.04 3.45
N ILE A 58 2.26 -19.93 3.56
CA ILE A 58 0.84 -19.60 3.38
C ILE A 58 0.26 -18.87 4.59
N PHE A 59 0.62 -19.26 5.81
CA PHE A 59 0.01 -18.73 7.04
C PHE A 59 0.80 -17.59 7.69
N VAL A 60 2.08 -17.41 7.34
CA VAL A 60 2.94 -16.37 7.93
C VAL A 60 3.39 -15.38 6.87
N HIS A 61 4.17 -15.80 5.87
CA HIS A 61 4.76 -14.87 4.91
C HIS A 61 3.72 -14.21 4.00
N LEU A 62 2.73 -14.99 3.53
CA LEU A 62 1.72 -14.49 2.60
C LEU A 62 0.85 -13.39 3.23
N PRO A 63 0.23 -13.56 4.42
CA PRO A 63 -0.55 -12.51 5.06
C PRO A 63 0.27 -11.24 5.34
N PHE A 64 1.52 -11.38 5.78
CA PHE A 64 2.39 -10.23 6.03
C PHE A 64 2.79 -9.51 4.75
N SER A 65 2.97 -10.24 3.65
CA SER A 65 3.23 -9.62 2.36
C SER A 65 2.04 -8.78 1.87
N LEU A 66 0.83 -9.33 2.00
CA LEU A 66 -0.41 -8.64 1.67
C LEU A 66 -0.59 -7.39 2.55
N LEU A 67 -0.41 -7.54 3.86
CA LEU A 67 -0.52 -6.45 4.84
C LEU A 67 0.50 -5.33 4.58
N HIS A 68 1.76 -5.68 4.34
CA HIS A 68 2.79 -4.70 4.03
C HIS A 68 2.47 -3.94 2.74
N ALA A 69 1.93 -4.61 1.71
CA ALA A 69 1.54 -3.96 0.48
C ALA A 69 0.43 -2.93 0.70
N TYR A 70 -0.61 -3.35 1.41
CA TYR A 70 -1.75 -2.51 1.74
C TYR A 70 -1.37 -1.32 2.62
N LEU A 71 -0.48 -1.51 3.60
CA LEU A 71 -0.03 -0.41 4.46
C LEU A 71 0.78 0.64 3.71
N VAL A 72 1.57 0.24 2.71
CA VAL A 72 2.26 1.21 1.85
C VAL A 72 1.25 2.04 1.04
N PHE A 73 0.19 1.41 0.53
CA PHE A 73 -0.90 2.14 -0.13
C PHE A 73 -1.60 3.11 0.84
N LEU A 74 -1.96 2.65 2.05
CA LEU A 74 -2.61 3.48 3.05
C LEU A 74 -1.71 4.62 3.57
N LEU A 75 -0.39 4.43 3.60
CA LEU A 75 0.57 5.48 3.93
C LEU A 75 0.51 6.60 2.89
N VAL A 76 0.49 6.25 1.60
CA VAL A 76 0.32 7.21 0.50
C VAL A 76 -1.03 7.94 0.64
N LEU A 77 -2.11 7.20 0.91
CA LEU A 77 -3.43 7.80 1.14
C LEU A 77 -3.45 8.75 2.34
N SER A 78 -2.75 8.40 3.43
CA SER A 78 -2.64 9.25 4.63
C SER A 78 -1.86 10.53 4.35
N ALA A 79 -0.81 10.46 3.52
CA ALA A 79 -0.07 11.65 3.08
C ALA A 79 -0.99 12.61 2.30
N PHE A 80 -1.79 12.09 1.37
CA PHE A 80 -2.76 12.91 0.64
C PHE A 80 -3.88 13.44 1.53
N LYS A 81 -4.31 12.71 2.57
CA LYS A 81 -5.25 13.25 3.56
C LYS A 81 -4.64 14.34 4.45
N ALA A 82 -3.36 14.25 4.78
CA ALA A 82 -2.67 15.20 5.65
C ALA A 82 -2.25 16.49 4.95
N PHE A 83 -1.85 16.40 3.68
CA PHE A 83 -1.25 17.52 2.93
C PHE A 83 -2.00 17.85 1.63
N GLY A 84 -2.94 17.02 1.21
CA GLY A 84 -3.76 17.28 0.05
C GLY A 84 -4.86 18.30 0.33
N VAL A 85 -5.40 18.84 -0.75
CA VAL A 85 -6.54 19.75 -0.71
C VAL A 85 -7.82 18.92 -0.58
N ASP A 86 -8.67 19.24 0.39
CA ASP A 86 -9.96 18.59 0.52
C ASP A 86 -10.87 19.00 -0.65
N LYS A 87 -11.34 17.99 -1.38
CA LYS A 87 -12.25 18.14 -2.52
C LYS A 87 -13.59 18.74 -2.10
N ALA A 88 -14.00 18.56 -0.84
CA ALA A 88 -15.25 19.11 -0.31
C ALA A 88 -15.21 20.64 -0.19
N GLU A 89 -14.02 21.21 0.03
CA GLU A 89 -13.85 22.65 0.20
C GLU A 89 -13.36 23.33 -1.08
N HIS A 90 -12.44 22.70 -1.82
CA HIS A 90 -11.84 23.26 -3.03
C HIS A 90 -11.59 22.16 -4.09
N PRO A 91 -11.85 22.43 -5.39
CA PRO A 91 -11.53 21.47 -6.43
C PRO A 91 -10.03 21.15 -6.43
N ALA A 92 -9.69 19.87 -6.59
CA ALA A 92 -8.30 19.42 -6.59
C ALA A 92 -7.51 20.11 -7.70
N GLY A 93 -6.54 20.94 -7.31
CA GLY A 93 -5.66 21.64 -8.24
C GLY A 93 -4.78 20.69 -9.05
N ILE A 94 -4.22 21.20 -10.15
CA ILE A 94 -3.38 20.44 -11.09
C ILE A 94 -2.20 19.76 -10.39
N ILE A 95 -1.60 20.42 -9.40
CA ILE A 95 -0.47 19.87 -8.62
C ILE A 95 -0.89 18.59 -7.88
N THR A 96 -2.04 18.61 -7.20
CA THR A 96 -2.57 17.43 -6.50
C THR A 96 -2.82 16.28 -7.47
N GLN A 97 -3.37 16.57 -8.65
CA GLN A 97 -3.60 15.55 -9.69
C GLN A 97 -2.28 14.93 -10.15
N ILE A 98 -1.25 15.73 -10.43
CA ILE A 98 0.07 15.25 -10.83
C ILE A 98 0.69 14.39 -9.73
N LEU A 99 0.63 14.83 -8.47
CA LEU A 99 1.19 14.08 -7.33
C LEU A 99 0.49 12.73 -7.13
N VAL A 100 -0.85 12.69 -7.23
CA VAL A 100 -1.61 11.43 -7.14
C VAL A 100 -1.20 10.49 -8.28
N SER A 101 -1.10 11.00 -9.50
CA SER A 101 -0.72 10.21 -10.68
C SER A 101 0.68 9.61 -10.54
N ILE A 102 1.66 10.42 -10.10
CA ILE A 102 3.02 9.96 -9.79
C ILE A 102 2.99 8.90 -8.70
N ALA A 103 2.18 9.07 -7.65
CA ALA A 103 2.08 8.11 -6.56
C ALA A 103 1.51 6.77 -7.03
N LEU A 104 0.43 6.77 -7.82
CA LEU A 104 -0.17 5.54 -8.38
C LEU A 104 0.81 4.79 -9.28
N VAL A 105 1.49 5.50 -10.19
CA VAL A 105 2.50 4.92 -11.08
C VAL A 105 3.68 4.38 -10.28
N THR A 106 4.15 5.11 -9.26
CA THR A 106 5.26 4.68 -8.40
C THR A 106 4.90 3.42 -7.62
N LEU A 107 3.68 3.31 -7.10
CA LEU A 107 3.18 2.11 -6.45
C LEU A 107 3.20 0.91 -7.40
N ALA A 108 2.66 1.07 -8.63
CA ALA A 108 2.64 0.01 -9.63
C ALA A 108 4.05 -0.42 -10.05
N LEU A 109 4.95 0.52 -10.37
CA LEU A 109 6.32 0.23 -10.80
C LEU A 109 7.14 -0.44 -9.69
N THR A 110 6.97 -0.01 -8.44
CA THR A 110 7.68 -0.61 -7.30
C THR A 110 7.26 -2.07 -7.11
N ARG A 111 5.96 -2.38 -7.24
CA ARG A 111 5.49 -3.76 -7.14
C ARG A 111 5.88 -4.61 -8.33
N MET A 112 5.84 -4.07 -9.54
CA MET A 112 6.36 -4.74 -10.72
C MET A 112 7.83 -5.15 -10.52
N ARG A 113 8.67 -4.21 -10.04
CA ARG A 113 10.07 -4.50 -9.75
C ARG A 113 10.22 -5.64 -8.74
N TYR A 114 9.45 -5.62 -7.66
CA TYR A 114 9.48 -6.68 -6.65
C TYR A 114 8.91 -8.02 -7.13
N ALA A 115 8.00 -8.03 -8.11
CA ALA A 115 7.50 -9.25 -8.71
C ALA A 115 8.57 -9.92 -9.60
N PHE A 116 9.33 -9.13 -10.39
CA PHE A 116 10.34 -9.68 -11.30
C PHE A 116 11.73 -9.92 -10.70
N HIS A 117 12.19 -9.07 -9.77
CA HIS A 117 13.60 -9.07 -9.32
C HIS A 117 13.81 -9.62 -7.91
N SER A 118 12.75 -10.02 -7.21
CA SER A 118 12.88 -10.61 -5.89
C SER A 118 13.17 -12.11 -6.03
N ASP A 119 14.22 -12.64 -5.38
CA ASP A 119 14.58 -14.07 -5.39
C ASP A 119 13.42 -15.02 -5.05
N LYS A 120 12.41 -14.51 -4.32
CA LYS A 120 11.17 -15.21 -3.93
C LYS A 120 9.89 -14.69 -4.60
N GLY A 121 9.96 -13.85 -5.64
CA GLY A 121 8.85 -13.28 -6.42
C GLY A 121 7.62 -12.83 -5.60
N ASN A 122 7.53 -11.55 -5.21
CA ASN A 122 6.43 -11.12 -4.34
C ASN A 122 5.11 -10.82 -5.08
N ILE A 123 4.53 -11.85 -5.69
CA ILE A 123 3.28 -11.77 -6.46
C ILE A 123 2.12 -11.33 -5.57
N ALA A 124 2.07 -11.81 -4.33
CA ALA A 124 1.02 -11.45 -3.37
C ALA A 124 0.90 -9.94 -3.17
N SER A 125 2.03 -9.24 -3.01
CA SER A 125 2.03 -7.78 -2.87
C SER A 125 1.58 -7.05 -4.14
N ALA A 126 1.81 -7.63 -5.31
CA ALA A 126 1.37 -7.08 -6.59
C ALA A 126 -0.15 -7.21 -6.76
N VAL A 127 -0.74 -8.34 -6.31
CA VAL A 127 -2.19 -8.55 -6.32
C VAL A 127 -2.92 -7.51 -5.46
N VAL A 128 -2.41 -7.21 -4.25
CA VAL A 128 -3.03 -6.20 -3.37
C VAL A 128 -3.03 -4.82 -4.03
N ILE A 129 -1.89 -4.40 -4.57
CA ILE A 129 -1.82 -3.10 -5.27
C ILE A 129 -2.69 -3.08 -6.53
N ALA A 130 -2.84 -4.20 -7.24
CA ALA A 130 -3.80 -4.29 -8.34
C ALA A 130 -5.24 -4.03 -7.86
N LEU A 131 -5.65 -4.64 -6.74
CA LEU A 131 -6.97 -4.42 -6.15
C LEU A 131 -7.15 -2.97 -5.67
N ASP A 132 -6.12 -2.40 -5.03
CA ASP A 132 -6.15 -1.00 -4.57
C ASP A 132 -6.30 -0.03 -5.76
N LEU A 133 -5.57 -0.25 -6.86
CA LEU A 133 -5.67 0.55 -8.09
C LEU A 133 -7.05 0.41 -8.75
N ALA A 134 -7.60 -0.81 -8.80
CA ALA A 134 -8.97 -1.03 -9.28
C ALA A 134 -10.01 -0.32 -8.40
N GLY A 135 -9.80 -0.28 -7.08
CA GLY A 135 -10.63 0.50 -6.16
C GLY A 135 -10.55 2.00 -6.41
N VAL A 136 -9.34 2.54 -6.64
CA VAL A 136 -9.16 3.95 -7.02
C VAL A 136 -9.90 4.26 -8.31
N PHE A 137 -9.77 3.41 -9.34
CA PHE A 137 -10.50 3.55 -10.60
C PHE A 137 -12.03 3.57 -10.39
N ALA A 138 -12.57 2.63 -9.59
CA ALA A 138 -13.99 2.53 -9.33
C ALA A 138 -14.56 3.72 -8.52
N CYS A 139 -13.77 4.31 -7.63
CA CYS A 139 -14.22 5.40 -6.75
C CYS A 139 -13.93 6.80 -7.31
N GLN A 140 -12.94 6.97 -8.19
CA GLN A 140 -12.55 8.28 -8.74
C GLN A 140 -13.12 8.46 -10.15
N ASN A 141 -14.24 9.18 -10.28
CA ASN A 141 -14.84 9.52 -11.59
C ASN A 141 -14.54 10.95 -12.05
N LYS A 142 -14.01 11.80 -11.16
CA LYS A 142 -13.58 13.17 -11.45
C LYS A 142 -12.44 13.54 -10.51
N PRO A 143 -11.31 14.08 -10.98
CA PRO A 143 -10.94 14.33 -12.38
C PRO A 143 -10.62 13.06 -13.19
N ASP A 144 -10.86 13.11 -14.50
CA ASP A 144 -10.70 11.96 -15.42
C ASP A 144 -9.25 11.46 -15.48
N THR A 145 -8.27 12.33 -15.23
CA THR A 145 -6.83 11.97 -15.25
C THR A 145 -6.52 10.87 -14.25
N ILE A 146 -6.94 11.04 -12.99
CA ILE A 146 -6.68 10.06 -11.91
C ILE A 146 -7.40 8.73 -12.21
N HIS A 147 -8.59 8.81 -12.80
CA HIS A 147 -9.35 7.64 -13.22
C HIS A 147 -8.56 6.81 -14.23
N TRP A 148 -8.12 7.42 -15.33
CA TRP A 148 -7.39 6.72 -16.38
C TRP A 148 -5.98 6.30 -15.94
N ASP A 149 -5.29 7.08 -15.13
CA ASP A 149 -3.96 6.73 -14.61
C ASP A 149 -4.02 5.52 -13.67
N ALA A 150 -5.07 5.43 -12.83
CA ALA A 150 -5.33 4.25 -12.02
C ALA A 150 -5.61 3.03 -12.89
N PHE A 151 -6.38 3.18 -13.97
CA PHE A 151 -6.68 2.09 -14.91
C PHE A 151 -5.43 1.58 -15.64
N VAL A 152 -4.60 2.48 -16.17
CA VAL A 152 -3.34 2.10 -16.86
C VAL A 152 -2.41 1.40 -15.88
N SER A 153 -2.23 1.95 -14.68
CA SER A 153 -1.40 1.36 -13.63
C SER A 153 -1.92 -0.04 -13.22
N PHE A 154 -3.25 -0.19 -13.12
CA PHE A 154 -3.92 -1.46 -12.85
C PHE A 154 -3.64 -2.48 -13.96
N LEU A 155 -3.79 -2.10 -15.23
CA LEU A 155 -3.56 -2.99 -16.37
C LEU A 155 -2.10 -3.48 -16.39
N VAL A 156 -1.17 -2.56 -16.15
CA VAL A 156 0.26 -2.86 -16.09
C VAL A 156 0.57 -3.89 -15.00
N ILE A 157 0.06 -3.70 -13.77
CA ILE A 157 0.31 -4.66 -12.69
C ILE A 157 -0.44 -5.98 -12.89
N LEU A 158 -1.62 -5.95 -13.53
CA LEU A 158 -2.39 -7.15 -13.86
C LEU A 158 -1.61 -8.06 -14.82
N VAL A 159 -0.98 -7.50 -15.86
CA VAL A 159 -0.12 -8.26 -16.78
C VAL A 159 1.04 -8.92 -16.04
N VAL A 160 1.63 -8.23 -15.06
CA VAL A 160 2.71 -8.79 -14.22
C VAL A 160 2.20 -9.97 -13.39
N VAL A 161 1.02 -9.83 -12.78
CA VAL A 161 0.40 -10.91 -11.99
C VAL A 161 0.08 -12.11 -12.89
N LEU A 162 -0.50 -11.89 -14.06
CA LEU A 162 -0.83 -12.96 -15.01
C LEU A 162 0.41 -13.70 -15.49
N LYS A 163 1.47 -12.97 -15.86
CA LYS A 163 2.77 -13.55 -16.26
C LYS A 163 3.47 -14.31 -15.14
N ALA A 164 3.18 -13.99 -13.88
CA ALA A 164 3.79 -14.70 -12.76
C ALA A 164 3.03 -15.99 -12.39
N ILE A 165 1.78 -16.14 -12.84
CA ILE A 165 0.95 -17.32 -12.63
C ILE A 165 1.07 -18.32 -13.79
N TYR A 166 1.28 -17.83 -15.02
CA TYR A 166 1.45 -18.63 -16.24
C TYR A 166 2.92 -18.76 -16.63
#